data_AF-A0A7J8FFL2-F1
#
_entry.id   AF-A0A7J8FFL2-F1
#
_cell.length_a   1.000
_cell.length_b   1.000
_cell.length_c   1.000
_cell.angle_alpha   90.00
_cell.angle_beta   90.00
_cell.angle_gamma   90.00
#
_symmetry.space_group_name_H-M   'P 1'
#
loop_
_entity.id
_entity.type
_entity.pdbx_description
1 polymer ?
#
loop_
_entity_poly.entity_id
_entity_poly.type
_entity_poly.pdbx_seq_one_letter_code
_entity_poly.pdbx_strand_id
1 'polypeptide(L)'
;MLNNQQVHCAGLIEDKNKLINELQQELKTKDDQYVKDLKKQSDDICLLLERMEEQVKNVMKNFRQELQHIEKAFELERQELLTSNKKKWERALQAHNAKELEYLMNRIKKVEDYEKQLNKQRVWDFEEYNLIKIKLEQDVQILEQQLQQMKATYQLNQEKLEYNFQVLKKRDEESTVIKSQQKRKINRLHDILNNLRLKYAKQIKQFQEDNQSLTLDYKRLVMQFKELQKAMRHFALIDDEKFREIWLMNEEEAKDLIKRAFDVDRIIHTHHLGLPWTAPDFWFLKNVGPISQQPQKSATQILEEVLMQTEEEWAEETASEPESYLDLPKQISAKTTRRILMLLCDESGFLIENKLLSLLLPLEKSECYLLRLDAIFSALGIESEDDLYKLVNFFLKYQAHHPSFSQDRTSLVSALESAEQLDLKRGREESLVEKEPEEKEVPHSARLIHSNDVLKILKAFVMGLKKPRDSRPPVKLLKDMRDTSKDSEYWKALATVISPTTQNLWDGLYTALEKYHLILTQRAKLLIENSSLEQQNTELQMLLQQYLDSKINSELQVPPTQVFRIPTKSNQT
;
A
#
# COMPACT_ATOMS: atom_id res chain seq x y z
N MET A 1 212.25 -145.27 122.55
CA MET A 1 211.19 -146.27 122.29
C MET A 1 209.77 -145.70 122.15
N LEU A 2 209.52 -144.38 122.14
CA LEU A 2 208.13 -143.88 122.12
C LEU A 2 207.53 -143.50 120.74
N ASN A 3 208.29 -143.49 119.64
CA ASN A 3 207.79 -142.97 118.35
C ASN A 3 206.78 -143.87 117.58
N ASN A 4 206.64 -145.16 117.90
CA ASN A 4 205.93 -146.08 117.00
C ASN A 4 204.43 -146.26 117.25
N GLN A 5 203.89 -145.98 118.43
CA GLN A 5 202.51 -146.42 118.74
C GLN A 5 201.39 -145.46 118.30
N GLN A 6 201.58 -144.13 118.26
CA GLN A 6 200.44 -143.21 118.09
C GLN A 6 200.13 -142.76 116.65
N VAL A 7 201.00 -143.04 115.68
CA VAL A 7 200.66 -142.93 114.25
C VAL A 7 199.47 -143.82 113.89
N HIS A 8 199.30 -144.96 114.57
CA HIS A 8 198.14 -145.84 114.38
C HIS A 8 196.81 -145.27 114.91
N CYS A 9 196.85 -144.48 115.99
CA CYS A 9 195.63 -143.81 116.47
C CYS A 9 195.12 -142.74 115.47
N ALA A 10 196.02 -142.10 114.73
CA ALA A 10 195.64 -141.08 113.74
C ALA A 10 194.88 -141.68 112.55
N GLY A 11 195.27 -142.86 112.06
CA GLY A 11 194.60 -143.51 110.93
C GLY A 11 193.16 -143.92 111.22
N LEU A 12 192.88 -144.46 112.41
CA LEU A 12 191.52 -144.88 112.77
C LEU A 12 190.55 -143.69 112.91
N ILE A 13 191.08 -142.51 113.28
CA ILE A 13 190.30 -141.28 113.36
C ILE A 13 189.92 -140.79 111.96
N GLU A 14 190.83 -140.90 110.98
CA GLU A 14 190.54 -140.50 109.60
C GLU A 14 189.41 -141.33 108.97
N ASP A 15 189.38 -142.64 109.19
CA ASP A 15 188.32 -143.47 108.61
C ASP A 15 186.95 -143.21 109.26
N LYS A 16 186.90 -142.94 110.57
CA LYS A 16 185.66 -142.46 111.21
C LYS A 16 185.22 -141.12 110.63
N ASN A 17 186.15 -140.20 110.39
CA ASN A 17 185.84 -138.91 109.80
C ASN A 17 185.32 -139.04 108.35
N LYS A 18 185.80 -140.02 107.57
CA LYS A 18 185.24 -140.33 106.25
C LYS A 18 183.80 -140.81 106.31
N LEU A 19 183.51 -141.79 107.17
CA LEU A 19 182.15 -142.32 107.30
C LEU A 19 181.16 -141.26 107.80
N ILE A 20 181.60 -140.40 108.73
CA ILE A 20 180.81 -139.24 109.18
C ILE A 20 180.48 -138.32 108.00
N ASN A 21 181.43 -138.05 107.11
CA ASN A 21 181.19 -137.21 105.93
C ASN A 21 180.21 -137.84 104.94
N GLU A 22 180.27 -139.17 104.72
CA GLU A 22 179.34 -139.88 103.84
C GLU A 22 177.89 -139.78 104.36
N LEU A 23 177.67 -140.06 105.65
CA LEU A 23 176.34 -139.92 106.27
C LEU A 23 175.85 -138.47 106.26
N GLN A 24 176.74 -137.50 106.46
CA GLN A 24 176.40 -136.08 106.34
C GLN A 24 176.02 -135.69 104.90
N GLN A 25 176.60 -136.34 103.88
CA GLN A 25 176.22 -136.16 102.48
C GLN A 25 174.88 -136.79 102.14
N GLU A 26 174.59 -137.99 102.63
CA GLU A 26 173.27 -138.62 102.46
C GLU A 26 172.16 -137.82 103.15
N LEU A 27 172.42 -137.32 104.36
CA LEU A 27 171.48 -136.45 105.06
C LEU A 27 171.18 -135.19 104.25
N LYS A 28 172.23 -134.52 103.73
CA LYS A 28 172.07 -133.35 102.85
C LYS A 28 171.27 -133.65 101.60
N THR A 29 171.50 -134.78 100.94
CA THR A 29 170.77 -135.13 99.72
C THR A 29 169.29 -135.42 99.96
N LYS A 30 168.94 -136.01 101.12
CA LYS A 30 167.54 -136.20 101.51
C LYS A 30 166.85 -134.90 101.92
N ASP A 31 167.53 -134.03 102.65
CA ASP A 31 167.05 -132.68 102.97
C ASP A 31 166.81 -131.86 101.69
N ASP A 32 167.73 -131.93 100.73
CA ASP A 32 167.59 -131.29 99.42
C ASP A 32 166.38 -131.84 98.62
N GLN A 33 166.08 -133.14 98.74
CA GLN A 33 164.89 -133.74 98.13
C GLN A 33 163.59 -133.24 98.80
N TYR A 34 163.52 -133.24 100.12
CA TYR A 34 162.36 -132.73 100.86
C TYR A 34 162.07 -131.26 100.55
N VAL A 35 163.12 -130.43 100.47
CA VAL A 35 162.98 -129.01 100.10
C VAL A 35 162.47 -128.86 98.67
N LYS A 36 162.87 -129.74 97.74
CA LYS A 36 162.36 -129.73 96.36
C LYS A 36 160.88 -130.11 96.28
N ASP A 37 160.44 -131.11 97.03
CA ASP A 37 159.04 -131.53 97.01
C ASP A 37 158.13 -130.50 97.72
N LEU A 38 158.60 -129.88 98.82
CA LEU A 38 157.91 -128.75 99.45
C LEU A 38 157.76 -127.56 98.48
N LYS A 39 158.79 -127.28 97.68
CA LYS A 39 158.69 -126.25 96.63
C LYS A 39 157.66 -126.62 95.57
N LYS A 40 157.66 -127.86 95.07
CA LYS A 40 156.65 -128.32 94.10
C LYS A 40 155.22 -128.21 94.64
N GLN A 41 154.98 -128.64 95.88
CA GLN A 41 153.66 -128.51 96.50
C GLN A 41 153.25 -127.05 96.67
N SER A 42 154.18 -126.17 97.05
CA SER A 42 153.95 -124.73 97.09
C SER A 42 153.57 -124.20 95.71
N ASP A 43 154.28 -124.60 94.65
CA ASP A 43 154.00 -124.18 93.28
C ASP A 43 152.63 -124.68 92.79
N ASP A 44 152.26 -125.92 93.08
CA ASP A 44 150.94 -126.49 92.72
C ASP A 44 149.79 -125.77 93.44
N ILE A 45 149.95 -125.44 94.73
CA ILE A 45 148.97 -124.65 95.49
C ILE A 45 148.84 -123.24 94.93
N CYS A 46 149.96 -122.59 94.58
CA CYS A 46 149.95 -121.29 93.91
C CYS A 46 149.16 -121.33 92.60
N LEU A 47 149.42 -122.34 91.75
CA LEU A 47 148.69 -122.51 90.48
C LEU A 47 147.18 -122.75 90.70
N LEU A 48 146.79 -123.49 91.74
CA LEU A 48 145.38 -123.68 92.07
C LEU A 48 144.71 -122.37 92.53
N LEU A 49 145.37 -121.60 93.38
CA LEU A 49 144.89 -120.30 93.83
C LEU A 49 144.73 -119.33 92.65
N GLU A 50 145.69 -119.30 91.73
CA GLU A 50 145.61 -118.51 90.50
C GLU A 50 144.38 -118.89 89.66
N ARG A 51 144.14 -120.19 89.46
CA ARG A 51 142.95 -120.66 88.71
C ARG A 51 141.64 -120.34 89.42
N MET A 52 141.57 -120.49 90.74
CA MET A 52 140.38 -120.14 91.52
C MET A 52 140.11 -118.63 91.47
N GLU A 53 141.16 -117.80 91.61
CA GLU A 53 141.04 -116.36 91.43
C GLU A 53 140.55 -115.99 90.02
N GLU A 54 141.05 -116.68 88.99
CA GLU A 54 140.63 -116.46 87.62
C GLU A 54 139.16 -116.83 87.40
N GLN A 55 138.69 -117.94 87.97
CA GLN A 55 137.28 -118.31 87.95
C GLN A 55 136.39 -117.27 88.67
N VAL A 56 136.80 -116.82 89.86
CA VAL A 56 136.07 -115.78 90.61
C VAL A 56 136.04 -114.47 89.82
N LYS A 57 137.16 -114.07 89.22
CA LYS A 57 137.25 -112.89 88.33
C LYS A 57 136.32 -113.04 87.13
N ASN A 58 136.25 -114.21 86.50
CA ASN A 58 135.39 -114.46 85.35
C ASN A 58 133.90 -114.42 85.72
N VAL A 59 133.50 -115.03 86.84
CA VAL A 59 132.12 -114.98 87.34
C VAL A 59 131.72 -113.54 87.71
N MET A 60 132.58 -112.80 88.41
CA MET A 60 132.33 -111.37 88.71
C MET A 60 132.19 -110.54 87.43
N LYS A 61 132.99 -110.82 86.39
CA LYS A 61 132.87 -110.17 85.09
C LYS A 61 131.53 -110.46 84.43
N ASN A 62 131.08 -111.71 84.44
CA ASN A 62 129.78 -112.09 83.89
C ASN A 62 128.62 -111.42 84.64
N PHE A 63 128.62 -111.40 85.97
CA PHE A 63 127.57 -110.70 86.74
C PHE A 63 127.54 -109.19 86.46
N ARG A 64 128.71 -108.54 86.29
CA ARG A 64 128.75 -107.13 85.87
C ARG A 64 128.16 -106.93 84.48
N GLN A 65 128.40 -107.85 83.55
CA GLN A 65 127.83 -107.79 82.20
C GLN A 65 126.31 -107.97 82.22
N GLU A 66 125.79 -108.94 82.97
CA GLU A 66 124.34 -109.14 83.11
C GLU A 66 123.65 -107.94 83.75
N LEU A 67 124.25 -107.33 84.78
CA LEU A 67 123.74 -106.08 85.35
C LEU A 67 123.69 -104.95 84.32
N GLN A 68 124.74 -104.80 83.49
CA GLN A 68 124.75 -103.82 82.41
C GLN A 68 123.69 -104.11 81.34
N HIS A 69 123.43 -105.38 81.03
CA HIS A 69 122.38 -105.76 80.08
C HIS A 69 120.98 -105.45 80.61
N ILE A 70 120.72 -105.74 81.90
CA ILE A 70 119.46 -105.42 82.56
C ILE A 70 119.26 -103.90 82.63
N GLU A 71 120.29 -103.14 83.00
CA GLU A 71 120.23 -101.67 83.05
C GLU A 71 119.92 -101.09 81.67
N LYS A 72 120.59 -101.56 80.62
CA LYS A 72 120.30 -101.17 79.23
C LYS A 72 118.87 -101.53 78.81
N ALA A 73 118.35 -102.69 79.21
CA ALA A 73 116.98 -103.07 78.91
C ALA A 73 115.98 -102.11 79.58
N PHE A 74 116.17 -101.76 80.86
CA PHE A 74 115.32 -100.79 81.55
C PHE A 74 115.43 -99.38 80.97
N GLU A 75 116.62 -98.96 80.54
CA GLU A 75 116.80 -97.69 79.84
C GLU A 75 116.03 -97.64 78.52
N LEU A 76 116.07 -98.73 77.74
CA LEU A 76 115.32 -98.86 76.49
C LEU A 76 113.81 -98.84 76.74
N GLU A 77 113.31 -99.64 77.69
CA GLU A 77 111.87 -99.63 78.06
C GLU A 77 111.40 -98.23 78.49
N ARG A 78 112.22 -97.52 79.28
CA ARG A 78 111.93 -96.14 79.69
C ARG A 78 111.91 -95.19 78.49
N GLN A 79 112.84 -95.31 77.56
CA GLN A 79 112.86 -94.50 76.33
C GLN A 79 111.65 -94.79 75.44
N GLU A 80 111.27 -96.07 75.29
CA GLU A 80 110.07 -96.46 74.54
C GLU A 80 108.79 -95.91 75.18
N LEU A 81 108.67 -95.95 76.50
CA LEU A 81 107.54 -95.39 77.22
C LEU A 81 107.47 -93.86 77.05
N LEU A 82 108.60 -93.16 77.20
CA LEU A 82 108.68 -91.71 77.00
C LEU A 82 108.33 -91.32 75.55
N THR A 83 108.85 -92.05 74.56
CA THR A 83 108.53 -91.79 73.14
C THR A 83 107.06 -92.12 72.83
N SER A 84 106.49 -93.17 73.40
CA SER A 84 105.07 -93.50 73.28
C SER A 84 104.18 -92.43 73.89
N ASN A 85 104.50 -91.95 75.09
CA ASN A 85 103.78 -90.87 75.75
C ASN A 85 103.91 -89.54 75.00
N LYS A 86 105.11 -89.20 74.52
CA LYS A 86 105.33 -88.02 73.66
C LYS A 86 104.48 -88.08 72.39
N LYS A 87 104.46 -89.22 71.69
CA LYS A 87 103.61 -89.44 70.51
C LYS A 87 102.12 -89.33 70.83
N LYS A 88 101.66 -89.82 71.99
CA LYS A 88 100.26 -89.67 72.43
C LYS A 88 99.90 -88.20 72.65
N TRP A 89 100.79 -87.46 73.32
CA TRP A 89 100.61 -86.03 73.56
C TRP A 89 100.61 -85.22 72.25
N GLU A 90 101.57 -85.49 71.35
CA GLU A 90 101.63 -84.85 70.02
C GLU A 90 100.35 -85.12 69.21
N ARG A 91 99.83 -86.35 69.22
CA ARG A 91 98.55 -86.68 68.57
C ARG A 91 97.36 -85.94 69.18
N ALA A 92 97.30 -85.83 70.50
CA ALA A 92 96.24 -85.07 71.18
C ALA A 92 96.31 -83.58 70.85
N LEU A 93 97.53 -83.01 70.83
CA LEU A 93 97.75 -81.61 70.46
C LEU A 93 97.40 -81.35 69.00
N GLN A 94 97.79 -82.23 68.08
CA GLN A 94 97.41 -82.14 66.66
C GLN A 94 95.89 -82.20 66.48
N ALA A 95 95.20 -83.10 67.19
CA ALA A 95 93.75 -83.20 67.14
C ALA A 95 93.06 -81.95 67.71
N HIS A 96 93.59 -81.37 68.79
CA HIS A 96 93.12 -80.09 69.33
C HIS A 96 93.28 -78.96 68.30
N ASN A 97 94.49 -78.79 67.76
CA ASN A 97 94.78 -77.75 66.77
C ASN A 97 93.93 -77.91 65.50
N ALA A 98 93.68 -79.14 65.05
CA ALA A 98 92.81 -79.42 63.91
C ALA A 98 91.35 -78.98 64.18
N LYS A 99 90.82 -79.26 65.37
CA LYS A 99 89.48 -78.81 65.78
C LYS A 99 89.39 -77.29 65.91
N GLU A 100 90.42 -76.64 66.46
CA GLU A 100 90.48 -75.18 66.54
C GLU A 100 90.54 -74.54 65.15
N LEU A 101 91.36 -75.08 64.25
CA LEU A 101 91.41 -74.63 62.85
C LEU A 101 90.06 -74.81 62.16
N GLU A 102 89.38 -75.95 62.36
CA GLU A 102 88.05 -76.19 61.81
C GLU A 102 87.02 -75.18 62.34
N TYR A 103 87.04 -74.89 63.65
CA TYR A 103 86.19 -73.88 64.25
C TYR A 103 86.45 -72.49 63.66
N LEU A 104 87.73 -72.11 63.52
CA LEU A 104 88.12 -70.83 62.92
C LEU A 104 87.70 -70.74 61.45
N MET A 105 87.92 -71.80 60.66
CA MET A 105 87.48 -71.86 59.27
C MET A 105 85.95 -71.74 59.15
N ASN A 106 85.19 -72.41 60.01
CA ASN A 106 83.74 -72.31 60.02
C ASN A 106 83.26 -70.90 60.41
N ARG A 107 83.95 -70.24 61.34
CA ARG A 107 83.67 -68.84 61.69
C ARG A 107 83.96 -67.89 60.52
N ILE A 108 85.09 -68.08 59.84
CA ILE A 108 85.46 -67.29 58.65
C ILE A 108 84.41 -67.47 57.55
N LYS A 109 84.02 -68.71 57.24
CA LYS A 109 82.95 -68.99 56.25
C LYS A 109 81.64 -68.28 56.58
N LYS A 110 81.20 -68.31 57.85
CA LYS A 110 79.99 -67.58 58.28
C LYS A 110 80.12 -66.08 58.06
N VAL A 111 81.29 -65.49 58.37
CA VAL A 111 81.56 -64.07 58.13
C VAL A 111 81.53 -63.76 56.63
N GLU A 112 82.18 -64.57 55.80
CA GLU A 112 82.15 -64.42 54.33
C GLU A 112 80.72 -64.52 53.78
N ASP A 113 79.89 -65.43 54.31
CA ASP A 113 78.51 -65.59 53.88
C ASP A 113 77.66 -64.38 54.28
N TYR A 114 77.85 -63.83 55.48
CA TYR A 114 77.22 -62.56 55.86
C TYR A 114 77.68 -61.39 55.01
N GLU A 115 78.97 -61.33 54.66
CA GLU A 115 79.48 -60.29 53.77
C GLU A 115 78.89 -60.40 52.36
N LYS A 116 78.75 -61.62 51.83
CA LYS A 116 78.05 -61.87 50.55
C LYS A 116 76.59 -61.45 50.62
N GLN A 117 75.88 -61.75 51.70
CA GLN A 117 74.48 -61.34 51.88
C GLN A 117 74.36 -59.81 51.96
N LEU A 118 75.24 -59.17 52.71
CA LEU A 118 75.28 -57.71 52.84
C LEU A 118 75.58 -57.04 51.50
N ASN A 119 76.52 -57.59 50.72
CA ASN A 119 76.82 -57.09 49.38
C ASN A 119 75.65 -57.30 48.41
N LYS A 120 74.95 -58.45 48.48
CA LYS A 120 73.72 -58.67 47.69
C LYS A 120 72.65 -57.63 48.04
N GLN A 121 72.41 -57.37 49.31
CA GLN A 121 71.43 -56.37 49.74
C GLN A 121 71.81 -54.97 49.22
N ARG A 122 73.08 -54.58 49.32
CA ARG A 122 73.56 -53.29 48.78
C ARG A 122 73.33 -53.15 47.28
N VAL A 123 73.54 -54.23 46.52
CA VAL A 123 73.28 -54.24 45.07
C VAL A 123 71.78 -54.11 44.81
N TRP A 124 70.94 -54.86 45.51
CA TRP A 124 69.48 -54.75 45.42
C TRP A 124 68.98 -53.32 45.73
N ASP A 125 69.41 -52.74 46.85
CA ASP A 125 69.01 -51.38 47.25
C ASP A 125 69.47 -50.34 46.19
N PHE A 126 70.65 -50.52 45.60
CA PHE A 126 71.16 -49.65 44.53
C PHE A 126 70.37 -49.81 43.22
N GLU A 127 69.99 -51.03 42.85
CA GLU A 127 69.15 -51.30 41.69
C GLU A 127 67.74 -50.73 41.87
N GLU A 128 67.12 -50.89 43.04
CA GLU A 128 65.83 -50.28 43.37
C GLU A 128 65.91 -48.75 43.32
N TYR A 129 66.95 -48.16 43.91
CA TYR A 129 67.20 -46.72 43.82
C TYR A 129 67.32 -46.26 42.35
N ASN A 130 68.11 -46.96 41.54
CA ASN A 130 68.28 -46.63 40.13
C ASN A 130 66.96 -46.77 39.34
N LEU A 131 66.17 -47.81 39.61
CA LEU A 131 64.86 -47.99 38.98
C LEU A 131 63.92 -46.85 39.33
N ILE A 132 63.85 -46.44 40.60
CA ILE A 132 63.03 -45.31 41.03
C ILE A 132 63.54 -44.01 40.42
N LYS A 133 64.86 -43.79 40.42
CA LYS A 133 65.49 -42.62 39.80
C LYS A 133 65.16 -42.52 38.32
N ILE A 134 65.30 -43.60 37.56
CA ILE A 134 64.96 -43.64 36.13
C ILE A 134 63.48 -43.32 35.90
N LYS A 135 62.57 -43.87 36.70
CA LYS A 135 61.13 -43.57 36.60
C LYS A 135 60.84 -42.09 36.85
N LEU A 136 61.41 -41.52 37.91
CA LEU A 136 61.22 -40.10 38.23
C LEU A 136 61.83 -39.18 37.16
N GLU A 137 63.00 -39.52 36.63
CA GLU A 137 63.61 -38.79 35.50
C GLU A 137 62.76 -38.86 34.23
N GLN A 138 62.16 -40.03 33.94
CA GLN A 138 61.21 -40.19 32.83
C GLN A 138 59.95 -39.36 33.03
N ASP A 139 59.35 -39.37 34.22
CA ASP A 139 58.16 -38.58 34.53
C ASP A 139 58.44 -37.07 34.41
N VAL A 140 59.60 -36.61 34.88
CA VAL A 140 60.05 -35.22 34.69
C VAL A 140 60.18 -34.88 33.20
N GLN A 141 60.80 -35.74 32.39
CA GLN A 141 60.92 -35.52 30.94
C GLN A 141 59.55 -35.44 30.26
N ILE A 142 58.60 -36.32 30.62
CA ILE A 142 57.24 -36.30 30.07
C ILE A 142 56.54 -35.00 30.43
N LEU A 143 56.63 -34.55 31.68
CA LEU A 143 56.02 -33.30 32.13
C LEU A 143 56.64 -32.08 31.44
N GLU A 144 57.96 -32.06 31.25
CA GLU A 144 58.64 -31.01 30.49
C GLU A 144 58.17 -30.97 29.03
N GLN A 145 58.04 -32.14 28.39
CA GLN A 145 57.53 -32.24 27.02
C GLN A 145 56.08 -31.75 26.91
N GLN A 146 55.21 -32.15 27.83
CA GLN A 146 53.82 -31.68 27.88
C GLN A 146 53.76 -30.15 28.07
N LEU A 147 54.60 -29.60 28.94
CA LEU A 147 54.65 -28.16 29.19
C LEU A 147 55.16 -27.39 27.96
N GLN A 148 56.14 -27.92 27.23
CA GLN A 148 56.61 -27.34 25.97
C GLN A 148 55.53 -27.42 24.88
N GLN A 149 54.85 -28.56 24.72
CA GLN A 149 53.71 -28.70 23.79
C GLN A 149 52.61 -27.70 24.12
N MET A 150 52.24 -27.60 25.40
CA MET A 150 51.23 -26.65 25.87
C MET A 150 51.65 -25.20 25.56
N LYS A 151 52.90 -24.82 25.83
CA LYS A 151 53.44 -23.49 25.46
C LYS A 151 53.32 -23.21 23.96
N ALA A 152 53.68 -24.17 23.10
CA ALA A 152 53.56 -24.02 21.65
C ALA A 152 52.09 -23.84 21.22
N THR A 153 51.16 -24.62 21.78
CA THR A 153 49.73 -24.46 21.48
C THR A 153 49.18 -23.12 21.94
N TYR A 154 49.60 -22.61 23.10
CA TYR A 154 49.19 -21.29 23.58
C TYR A 154 49.74 -20.17 22.71
N GLN A 155 51.00 -20.25 22.27
CA GLN A 155 51.57 -19.27 21.34
C GLN A 155 50.80 -19.25 20.01
N LEU A 156 50.51 -20.42 19.43
CA LEU A 156 49.71 -20.53 18.22
C LEU A 156 48.30 -19.94 18.41
N ASN A 157 47.66 -20.24 19.54
CA ASN A 157 46.33 -19.71 19.86
C ASN A 157 46.35 -18.20 20.08
N GLN A 158 47.41 -17.67 20.70
CA GLN A 158 47.63 -16.24 20.87
C GLN A 158 47.76 -15.56 19.51
N GLU A 159 48.58 -16.08 18.59
CA GLU A 159 48.72 -15.54 17.23
C GLU A 159 47.41 -15.62 16.43
N LYS A 160 46.66 -16.72 16.56
CA LYS A 160 45.33 -16.84 15.95
C LYS A 160 44.35 -15.81 16.50
N LEU A 161 44.37 -15.55 17.80
CA LEU A 161 43.52 -14.55 18.44
C LEU A 161 43.91 -13.13 17.98
N GLU A 162 45.22 -12.84 17.92
CA GLU A 162 45.78 -11.59 17.42
C GLU A 162 45.38 -11.35 15.97
N TYR A 163 45.49 -12.36 15.12
CA TYR A 163 45.04 -12.31 13.72
C TYR A 163 43.53 -12.06 13.63
N ASN A 164 42.71 -12.83 14.35
CA ASN A 164 41.26 -12.64 14.37
C ASN A 164 40.87 -11.24 14.85
N PHE A 165 41.56 -10.72 15.85
CA PHE A 165 41.37 -9.36 16.34
C PHE A 165 41.72 -8.31 15.28
N GLN A 166 42.83 -8.48 14.56
CA GLN A 166 43.21 -7.58 13.46
C GLN A 166 42.19 -7.63 12.31
N VAL A 167 41.70 -8.82 11.94
CA VAL A 167 40.66 -8.97 10.91
C VAL A 167 39.36 -8.30 11.34
N LEU A 168 38.93 -8.48 12.59
CA LEU A 168 37.74 -7.81 13.14
C LEU A 168 37.93 -6.29 13.15
N LYS A 169 39.09 -5.80 13.58
CA LYS A 169 39.41 -4.38 13.56
C LYS A 169 39.37 -3.80 12.15
N LYS A 170 39.89 -4.53 11.15
CA LYS A 170 39.79 -4.13 9.74
C LYS A 170 38.35 -4.10 9.24
N ARG A 171 37.54 -5.11 9.59
CA ARG A 171 36.10 -5.11 9.28
C ARG A 171 35.34 -3.97 9.95
N ASP A 172 35.71 -3.59 11.17
CA ASP A 172 35.12 -2.44 11.85
C ASP A 172 35.53 -1.12 11.20
N GLU A 173 36.81 -0.96 10.85
CA GLU A 173 37.30 0.17 10.05
C GLU A 173 36.53 0.27 8.72
N GLU A 174 36.38 -0.83 7.97
CA GLU A 174 35.59 -0.86 6.73
C GLU A 174 34.11 -0.56 6.96
N SER A 175 33.51 -1.15 8.00
CA SER A 175 32.11 -0.94 8.36
C SER A 175 31.84 0.50 8.79
N THR A 176 32.76 1.14 9.50
CA THR A 176 32.65 2.57 9.86
C THR A 176 32.75 3.46 8.63
N VAL A 177 33.63 3.14 7.67
CA VAL A 177 33.70 3.85 6.38
C VAL A 177 32.39 3.69 5.61
N ILE A 178 31.86 2.47 5.46
CA ILE A 178 30.58 2.19 4.77
C ILE A 178 29.43 2.95 5.47
N LYS A 179 29.34 2.88 6.80
CA LYS A 179 28.35 3.65 7.58
C LYS A 179 28.47 5.15 7.32
N SER A 180 29.69 5.69 7.26
CA SER A 180 29.90 7.12 6.94
C SER A 180 29.44 7.49 5.53
N GLN A 181 29.65 6.61 4.55
CA GLN A 181 29.22 6.80 3.17
C GLN A 181 27.70 6.72 3.05
N GLN A 182 27.08 5.72 3.70
CA GLN A 182 25.62 5.56 3.77
C GLN A 182 24.98 6.76 4.47
N LYS A 183 25.52 7.22 5.60
CA LYS A 183 25.03 8.41 6.31
C LYS A 183 25.08 9.67 5.42
N ARG A 184 26.18 9.85 4.67
CA ARG A 184 26.28 10.93 3.66
C ARG A 184 25.22 10.80 2.56
N LYS A 185 24.97 9.59 2.05
CA LYS A 185 23.93 9.33 1.04
C LYS A 185 22.53 9.62 1.59
N ILE A 186 22.23 9.18 2.81
CA ILE A 186 20.96 9.46 3.49
C ILE A 186 20.77 10.96 3.65
N ASN A 187 21.77 11.70 4.11
CA ASN A 187 21.65 13.15 4.26
C ASN A 187 21.36 13.85 2.91
N ARG A 188 22.07 13.49 1.83
CA ARG A 188 21.78 14.02 0.49
C ARG A 188 20.36 13.72 0.03
N LEU A 189 19.89 12.49 0.24
CA LEU A 189 18.51 12.11 -0.09
C LEU A 189 17.49 12.85 0.78
N HIS A 190 17.80 13.07 2.05
CA HIS A 190 16.98 13.83 2.96
C HIS A 190 16.87 15.31 2.53
N ASP A 191 17.98 15.92 2.11
CA ASP A 191 18.01 17.28 1.58
C ASP A 191 17.20 17.39 0.29
N ILE A 192 17.33 16.42 -0.64
CA ILE A 192 16.51 16.35 -1.86
C ILE A 192 15.03 16.21 -1.51
N LEU A 193 14.69 15.32 -0.57
CA LEU A 193 13.31 15.10 -0.13
C LEU A 193 12.72 16.37 0.50
N ASN A 194 13.47 17.05 1.36
CA ASN A 194 13.04 18.32 1.95
C ASN A 194 12.88 19.42 0.88
N ASN A 195 13.78 19.50 -0.10
CA ASN A 195 13.64 20.41 -1.22
C ASN A 195 12.39 20.13 -2.06
N LEU A 196 12.09 18.85 -2.33
CA LEU A 196 10.86 18.44 -3.03
C LEU A 196 9.61 18.76 -2.22
N ARG A 197 9.62 18.50 -0.90
CA ARG A 197 8.54 18.89 0.01
C ARG A 197 8.29 20.39 0.01
N LEU A 198 9.36 21.20 0.04
CA LEU A 198 9.25 22.66 -0.05
C LEU A 198 8.68 23.11 -1.40
N LYS A 199 9.10 22.51 -2.51
CA LYS A 199 8.53 22.80 -3.84
C LYS A 199 7.05 22.43 -3.91
N TYR A 200 6.68 21.26 -3.42
CA TYR A 200 5.29 20.81 -3.39
C TYR A 200 4.42 21.71 -2.50
N ALA A 201 4.91 22.10 -1.32
CA ALA A 201 4.21 23.04 -0.46
C ALA A 201 4.02 24.42 -1.11
N LYS A 202 5.01 24.91 -1.87
CA LYS A 202 4.88 26.14 -2.66
C LYS A 202 3.82 26.00 -3.77
N GLN A 203 3.83 24.89 -4.50
CA GLN A 203 2.82 24.62 -5.53
C GLN A 203 1.41 24.52 -4.95
N ILE A 204 1.24 23.84 -3.80
CA ILE A 204 -0.06 23.79 -3.12
C ILE A 204 -0.54 25.20 -2.77
N LYS A 205 0.32 26.05 -2.21
CA LYS A 205 -0.04 27.43 -1.88
C LYS A 205 -0.45 28.22 -3.13
N GLN A 206 0.31 28.11 -4.22
CA GLN A 206 -0.03 28.74 -5.50
C GLN A 206 -1.39 28.27 -6.01
N PHE A 207 -1.66 26.96 -6.05
CA PHE A 207 -2.95 26.44 -6.47
C PHE A 207 -4.10 26.85 -5.54
N GLN A 208 -3.85 27.00 -4.23
CA GLN A 208 -4.85 27.50 -3.30
C GLN A 208 -5.17 28.98 -3.56
N GLU A 209 -4.15 29.81 -3.79
CA GLU A 209 -4.30 31.23 -4.11
C GLU A 209 -5.02 31.42 -5.46
N ASP A 210 -4.64 30.66 -6.49
CA ASP A 210 -5.28 30.68 -7.82
C ASP A 210 -6.75 30.22 -7.76
N ASN A 211 -7.04 29.15 -7.02
CA ASN A 211 -8.42 28.71 -6.85
C ASN A 211 -9.26 29.75 -6.09
N GLN A 212 -8.68 30.41 -5.09
CA GLN A 212 -9.36 31.48 -4.36
C GLN A 212 -9.65 32.68 -5.27
N SER A 213 -8.67 33.13 -6.07
CA SER A 213 -8.86 34.24 -7.01
C SER A 213 -9.90 33.91 -8.08
N LEU A 214 -9.80 32.73 -8.72
CA LEU A 214 -10.78 32.26 -9.70
C LEU A 214 -12.19 32.13 -9.11
N THR A 215 -12.31 31.67 -7.87
CA THR A 215 -13.61 31.57 -7.18
C THR A 215 -14.20 32.96 -6.91
N LEU A 216 -13.38 33.94 -6.55
CA LEU A 216 -13.82 35.33 -6.36
C LEU A 216 -14.28 35.95 -7.68
N ASP A 217 -13.53 35.74 -8.76
CA ASP A 217 -13.88 36.22 -10.10
C ASP A 217 -15.17 35.55 -10.62
N TYR A 218 -15.32 34.23 -10.41
CA TYR A 218 -16.55 33.53 -10.74
C TYR A 218 -17.75 34.08 -9.97
N LYS A 219 -17.62 34.29 -8.65
CA LYS A 219 -18.68 34.89 -7.83
C LYS A 219 -19.03 36.29 -8.33
N ARG A 220 -18.04 37.11 -8.68
CA ARG A 220 -18.25 38.44 -9.26
C ARG A 220 -19.00 38.36 -10.59
N LEU A 221 -18.60 37.48 -11.49
CA LEU A 221 -19.24 37.31 -12.79
C LEU A 221 -20.70 36.84 -12.65
N VAL A 222 -20.96 35.91 -11.71
CA VAL A 222 -22.32 35.46 -11.40
C VAL A 222 -23.18 36.60 -10.83
N MET A 223 -22.62 37.44 -9.96
CA MET A 223 -23.32 38.61 -9.46
C MET A 223 -23.64 39.61 -10.59
N GLN A 224 -22.68 39.90 -11.45
CA GLN A 224 -22.88 40.75 -12.64
C GLN A 224 -23.93 40.17 -13.58
N PHE A 225 -23.94 38.85 -13.80
CA PHE A 225 -24.96 38.19 -14.62
C PHE A 225 -26.36 38.29 -13.99
N LYS A 226 -26.46 38.13 -12.66
CA LYS A 226 -27.74 38.31 -11.95
C LYS A 226 -28.22 39.77 -12.01
N GLU A 227 -27.33 40.73 -11.86
CA GLU A 227 -27.65 42.16 -12.01
C GLU A 227 -28.10 42.47 -13.43
N LEU A 228 -27.40 41.95 -14.44
CA LEU A 228 -27.80 42.09 -15.84
C LEU A 228 -29.17 41.46 -16.11
N GLN A 229 -29.43 40.27 -15.58
CA GLN A 229 -30.74 39.61 -15.73
C GLN A 229 -31.86 40.42 -15.06
N LYS A 230 -31.61 40.99 -13.88
CA LYS A 230 -32.55 41.90 -13.21
C LYS A 230 -32.78 43.16 -14.03
N ALA A 231 -31.71 43.76 -14.56
CA ALA A 231 -31.80 44.94 -15.41
C ALA A 231 -32.58 44.63 -16.70
N MET A 232 -32.34 43.49 -17.35
CA MET A 232 -33.11 43.07 -18.55
C MET A 232 -34.60 42.90 -18.26
N ARG A 233 -34.97 42.29 -17.13
CA ARG A 233 -36.39 42.17 -16.72
C ARG A 233 -37.00 43.55 -16.44
N HIS A 234 -36.26 44.41 -15.73
CA HIS A 234 -36.71 45.76 -15.41
C HIS A 234 -36.86 46.62 -16.68
N PHE A 235 -35.92 46.55 -17.63
CA PHE A 235 -36.03 47.22 -18.92
C PHE A 235 -37.19 46.68 -19.73
N ALA A 236 -37.40 45.36 -19.80
CA ALA A 236 -38.56 44.79 -20.49
C ALA A 236 -39.89 45.31 -19.90
N LEU A 237 -40.01 45.34 -18.56
CA LEU A 237 -41.21 45.88 -17.90
C LEU A 237 -41.41 47.37 -18.19
N ILE A 238 -40.35 48.19 -18.06
CA ILE A 238 -40.44 49.63 -18.32
C ILE A 238 -40.73 49.91 -19.80
N ASP A 239 -40.12 49.16 -20.72
CA ASP A 239 -40.33 49.33 -22.14
C ASP A 239 -41.77 48.95 -22.52
N ASP A 240 -42.33 47.88 -21.94
CA ASP A 240 -43.73 47.50 -22.10
C ASP A 240 -44.69 48.55 -21.51
N GLU A 241 -44.40 49.09 -20.31
CA GLU A 241 -45.17 50.17 -19.68
C GLU A 241 -45.16 51.43 -20.54
N LYS A 242 -43.98 51.89 -20.95
CA LYS A 242 -43.82 53.06 -21.83
C LYS A 242 -44.49 52.85 -23.18
N PHE A 243 -44.33 51.67 -23.77
CA PHE A 243 -45.01 51.33 -25.03
C PHE A 243 -46.52 51.42 -24.88
N ARG A 244 -47.07 50.89 -23.78
CA ARG A 244 -48.50 50.94 -23.50
C ARG A 244 -48.99 52.37 -23.25
N GLU A 245 -48.25 53.18 -22.50
CA GLU A 245 -48.57 54.60 -22.27
C GLU A 245 -48.58 55.39 -23.59
N ILE A 246 -47.54 55.24 -24.41
CA ILE A 246 -47.44 55.91 -25.72
C ILE A 246 -48.57 55.43 -26.65
N TRP A 247 -48.87 54.13 -26.65
CA TRP A 247 -49.97 53.60 -27.45
C TRP A 247 -51.30 54.22 -27.05
N LEU A 248 -51.62 54.23 -25.76
CA LEU A 248 -52.87 54.78 -25.24
C LEU A 248 -52.99 56.29 -25.55
N MET A 249 -51.91 57.05 -25.33
CA MET A 249 -51.89 58.48 -25.66
C MET A 249 -52.18 58.72 -27.15
N ASN A 250 -51.47 58.03 -28.05
CA ASN A 250 -51.67 58.18 -29.49
C ASN A 250 -53.06 57.70 -29.94
N GLU A 251 -53.58 56.64 -29.30
CA GLU A 251 -54.91 56.11 -29.58
C GLU A 251 -56.01 57.08 -29.14
N GLU A 252 -55.86 57.73 -27.97
CA GLU A 252 -56.74 58.80 -27.50
C GLU A 252 -56.73 59.99 -28.46
N GLU A 253 -55.55 60.47 -28.85
CA GLU A 253 -55.40 61.57 -29.81
C GLU A 253 -56.06 61.24 -31.17
N ALA A 254 -55.85 60.03 -31.69
CA ALA A 254 -56.46 59.57 -32.92
C ALA A 254 -57.99 59.48 -32.80
N LYS A 255 -58.51 58.94 -31.69
CA LYS A 255 -59.95 58.87 -31.42
C LYS A 255 -60.57 60.26 -31.30
N ASP A 256 -59.89 61.23 -30.70
CA ASP A 256 -60.36 62.60 -30.60
C ASP A 256 -60.35 63.34 -31.95
N LEU A 257 -59.36 63.08 -32.81
CA LEU A 257 -59.37 63.52 -34.20
C LEU A 257 -60.56 62.92 -34.97
N ILE A 258 -60.82 61.62 -34.79
CA ILE A 258 -61.96 60.94 -35.41
C ILE A 258 -63.29 61.53 -34.94
N LYS A 259 -63.46 61.78 -33.64
CA LYS A 259 -64.66 62.44 -33.11
C LYS A 259 -64.89 63.81 -33.75
N ARG A 260 -63.83 64.64 -33.86
CA ARG A 260 -63.91 65.94 -34.55
C ARG A 260 -64.28 65.77 -36.03
N ALA A 261 -63.71 64.78 -36.70
CA ALA A 261 -64.00 64.51 -38.10
C ALA A 261 -65.45 64.05 -38.30
N PHE A 262 -66.00 63.23 -37.40
CA PHE A 262 -67.42 62.88 -37.37
C PHE A 262 -68.32 64.07 -37.03
N ASP A 263 -67.91 64.97 -36.14
CA ASP A 263 -68.66 66.19 -35.85
C ASP A 263 -68.75 67.10 -37.09
N VAL A 264 -67.65 67.24 -37.84
CA VAL A 264 -67.62 67.96 -39.13
C VAL A 264 -68.49 67.25 -40.15
N ASP A 265 -68.37 65.93 -40.28
CA ASP A 265 -69.18 65.14 -41.21
C ASP A 265 -70.69 65.29 -40.90
N ARG A 266 -71.04 65.25 -39.61
CA ARG A 266 -72.41 65.50 -39.14
C ARG A 266 -72.88 66.88 -39.57
N ILE A 267 -72.09 67.93 -39.35
CA ILE A 267 -72.45 69.31 -39.75
C ILE A 267 -72.61 69.44 -41.27
N ILE A 268 -71.73 68.83 -42.07
CA ILE A 268 -71.83 68.88 -43.53
C ILE A 268 -73.12 68.17 -43.99
N HIS A 269 -73.38 66.97 -43.47
CA HIS A 269 -74.57 66.20 -43.82
C HIS A 269 -75.87 66.90 -43.39
N THR A 270 -75.94 67.42 -42.17
CA THR A 270 -77.17 68.06 -41.65
C THR A 270 -77.40 69.45 -42.21
N HIS A 271 -76.38 70.32 -42.24
CA HIS A 271 -76.56 71.74 -42.59
C HIS A 271 -76.40 72.01 -44.09
N HIS A 272 -75.47 71.35 -44.79
CA HIS A 272 -75.21 71.66 -46.21
C HIS A 272 -75.96 70.72 -47.16
N LEU A 273 -76.09 69.43 -46.84
CA LEU A 273 -76.76 68.44 -47.68
C LEU A 273 -78.24 68.23 -47.30
N GLY A 274 -78.63 68.54 -46.06
CA GLY A 274 -79.99 68.31 -45.55
C GLY A 274 -80.35 66.83 -45.37
N LEU A 275 -79.36 65.96 -45.24
CA LEU A 275 -79.52 64.50 -45.10
C LEU A 275 -79.40 64.08 -43.62
N PRO A 276 -80.13 63.02 -43.18
CA PRO A 276 -79.96 62.48 -41.84
C PRO A 276 -78.58 61.82 -41.71
N TRP A 277 -77.82 62.22 -40.68
CA TRP A 277 -76.51 61.64 -40.38
C TRP A 277 -76.62 60.52 -39.33
N THR A 278 -75.97 59.38 -39.58
CA THR A 278 -75.91 58.23 -38.66
C THR A 278 -74.46 57.95 -38.26
N ALA A 279 -74.20 57.84 -36.95
CA ALA A 279 -72.88 57.50 -36.44
C ALA A 279 -72.49 56.06 -36.85
N PRO A 280 -71.34 55.84 -37.53
CA PRO A 280 -70.85 54.49 -37.81
C PRO A 280 -70.41 53.76 -36.54
N ASP A 281 -70.91 52.54 -36.27
CA ASP A 281 -70.43 51.68 -35.18
C ASP A 281 -69.28 50.80 -35.68
N PHE A 282 -68.05 51.22 -35.38
CA PHE A 282 -66.85 50.44 -35.71
C PHE A 282 -66.32 49.68 -34.49
N TRP A 283 -66.01 48.39 -34.67
CA TRP A 283 -65.51 47.51 -33.58
C TRP A 283 -64.24 48.05 -32.90
N PHE A 284 -63.38 48.74 -33.66
CA PHE A 284 -62.13 49.29 -33.15
C PHE A 284 -62.31 50.50 -32.22
N LEU A 285 -63.44 51.21 -32.27
CA LEU A 285 -63.72 52.32 -31.35
C LEU A 285 -63.95 51.84 -29.91
N LYS A 286 -64.31 50.56 -29.73
CA LYS A 286 -64.57 49.94 -28.41
C LYS A 286 -63.31 49.36 -27.76
N ASN A 287 -62.24 49.13 -28.54
CA ASN A 287 -60.98 48.63 -28.00
C ASN A 287 -60.27 49.72 -27.18
N VAL A 288 -59.52 49.33 -26.14
CA VAL A 288 -58.64 50.24 -25.39
C VAL A 288 -57.31 49.55 -25.17
N GLY A 289 -56.28 50.05 -25.84
CA GLY A 289 -54.93 49.53 -25.73
C GLY A 289 -54.56 48.47 -26.79
N PRO A 290 -53.35 47.91 -26.68
CA PRO A 290 -52.79 47.04 -27.71
C PRO A 290 -53.58 45.73 -27.85
N ILE A 291 -53.79 45.27 -29.09
CA ILE A 291 -54.49 44.01 -29.38
C ILE A 291 -53.64 42.86 -28.84
N SER A 292 -54.20 42.05 -27.92
CA SER A 292 -53.58 40.82 -27.42
C SER A 292 -54.50 39.64 -27.70
N GLN A 293 -53.98 38.59 -28.33
CA GLN A 293 -54.70 37.32 -28.51
C GLN A 293 -54.58 36.48 -27.23
N GLN A 294 -55.62 35.73 -26.87
CA GLN A 294 -55.64 34.88 -25.67
C GLN A 294 -54.43 33.92 -25.65
N PRO A 295 -53.77 33.74 -24.49
CA PRO A 295 -52.65 32.81 -24.37
C PRO A 295 -53.12 31.36 -24.52
N GLN A 296 -52.41 30.54 -25.31
CA GLN A 296 -52.61 29.09 -25.33
C GLN A 296 -52.24 28.51 -23.96
N LYS A 297 -53.09 27.62 -23.40
CA LYS A 297 -52.87 26.98 -22.10
C LYS A 297 -51.67 26.03 -22.17
N SER A 298 -50.85 26.03 -21.13
CA SER A 298 -49.70 25.13 -20.95
C SER A 298 -50.16 23.71 -20.60
N ALA A 299 -49.44 22.67 -21.06
CA ALA A 299 -49.71 21.27 -20.72
C ALA A 299 -49.80 20.99 -19.21
N THR A 300 -49.13 21.81 -18.38
CA THR A 300 -49.20 21.74 -16.91
C THR A 300 -50.56 22.17 -16.34
N GLN A 301 -51.26 23.11 -16.99
CA GLN A 301 -52.61 23.55 -16.58
C GLN A 301 -53.68 22.51 -16.90
N ILE A 302 -53.51 21.75 -17.99
CA ILE A 302 -54.45 20.70 -18.39
C ILE A 302 -54.31 19.48 -17.45
N LEU A 303 -53.09 19.19 -17.00
CA LEU A 303 -52.82 18.10 -16.05
C LEU A 303 -53.48 18.32 -14.68
N GLU A 304 -53.51 19.57 -14.23
CA GLU A 304 -54.16 19.99 -12.99
C GLU A 304 -55.69 19.83 -13.09
N GLU A 305 -56.30 20.22 -14.22
CA GLU A 305 -57.74 20.02 -14.46
C GLU A 305 -58.15 18.53 -14.50
N VAL A 306 -57.32 17.63 -15.09
CA VAL A 306 -57.61 16.18 -15.18
C VAL A 306 -57.41 15.44 -13.84
N LEU A 307 -56.45 15.87 -13.02
CA LEU A 307 -56.16 15.26 -11.72
C LEU A 307 -57.03 15.82 -10.58
N MET A 308 -57.71 16.95 -10.75
CA MET A 308 -58.64 17.48 -9.74
C MET A 308 -60.03 16.83 -9.75
N GLN A 309 -60.36 16.00 -10.75
CA GLN A 309 -61.60 15.19 -10.78
C GLN A 309 -61.59 14.00 -9.79
N THR A 310 -60.77 14.03 -8.73
CA THR A 310 -60.48 12.87 -7.87
C THR A 310 -61.43 12.68 -6.70
N GLU A 311 -62.38 13.59 -6.45
CA GLU A 311 -63.17 13.53 -5.21
C GLU A 311 -64.64 13.10 -5.38
N GLU A 312 -65.21 12.99 -6.59
CA GLU A 312 -66.66 12.77 -6.74
C GLU A 312 -67.14 11.40 -7.26
N GLU A 313 -66.27 10.48 -7.70
CA GLU A 313 -66.74 9.16 -8.20
C GLU A 313 -66.35 7.99 -7.27
N TRP A 314 -66.97 7.94 -6.09
CA TRP A 314 -67.05 6.73 -5.24
C TRP A 314 -68.50 6.50 -4.76
N ALA A 315 -69.48 6.51 -5.66
CA ALA A 315 -70.78 5.87 -5.44
C ALA A 315 -71.54 5.73 -6.76
N GLU A 316 -72.14 4.55 -6.93
CA GLU A 316 -73.24 4.23 -7.86
C GLU A 316 -72.89 3.97 -9.34
N GLU A 317 -72.85 2.67 -9.64
CA GLU A 317 -73.36 2.13 -10.91
C GLU A 317 -74.81 2.57 -11.11
N THR A 318 -75.08 3.52 -12.00
CA THR A 318 -76.08 3.47 -13.09
C THR A 318 -76.38 4.87 -13.65
N ALA A 319 -76.36 4.94 -14.98
CA ALA A 319 -76.97 5.97 -15.84
C ALA A 319 -76.33 7.37 -15.97
N SER A 320 -76.14 7.73 -17.24
CA SER A 320 -76.02 9.08 -17.85
C SER A 320 -74.78 9.92 -17.53
N GLU A 321 -73.85 9.92 -18.50
CA GLU A 321 -72.83 10.96 -18.71
C GLU A 321 -73.48 12.34 -18.92
N PRO A 322 -72.99 13.42 -18.27
CA PRO A 322 -73.14 14.76 -18.81
C PRO A 322 -71.89 15.13 -19.62
N GLU A 323 -72.11 15.57 -20.85
CA GLU A 323 -71.12 16.05 -21.81
C GLU A 323 -70.26 17.18 -21.22
N SER A 324 -68.99 16.89 -20.95
CA SER A 324 -67.96 17.88 -20.67
C SER A 324 -67.40 18.42 -21.99
N TYR A 325 -67.54 19.74 -22.16
CA TYR A 325 -67.17 20.53 -23.33
C TYR A 325 -65.63 20.66 -23.45
N LEU A 326 -64.98 19.63 -23.98
CA LEU A 326 -63.64 19.68 -24.54
C LEU A 326 -63.64 18.78 -25.79
N ASP A 327 -63.35 19.35 -26.97
CA ASP A 327 -63.20 18.63 -28.23
C ASP A 327 -61.97 17.71 -28.14
N LEU A 328 -62.11 16.58 -27.46
CA LEU A 328 -61.17 15.45 -27.52
C LEU A 328 -61.54 14.56 -28.71
N PRO A 329 -60.56 14.08 -29.51
CA PRO A 329 -60.81 13.10 -30.55
C PRO A 329 -61.50 11.85 -29.98
N LYS A 330 -62.65 11.49 -30.57
CA LYS A 330 -63.66 10.50 -30.18
C LYS A 330 -63.21 9.03 -30.03
N GLN A 331 -62.01 8.72 -29.55
CA GLN A 331 -61.53 7.33 -29.43
C GLN A 331 -60.89 6.96 -28.09
N ILE A 332 -60.78 7.87 -27.11
CA ILE A 332 -60.09 7.59 -25.84
C ILE A 332 -60.88 8.15 -24.65
N SER A 333 -61.36 7.27 -23.76
CA SER A 333 -62.02 7.67 -22.52
C SER A 333 -61.02 8.36 -21.56
N ALA A 334 -61.47 9.43 -20.89
CA ALA A 334 -60.70 10.12 -19.83
C ALA A 334 -60.26 9.17 -18.69
N LYS A 335 -61.00 8.07 -18.48
CA LYS A 335 -60.62 7.02 -17.52
C LYS A 335 -59.42 6.20 -18.00
N THR A 336 -59.24 6.07 -19.32
CA THR A 336 -58.12 5.35 -19.94
C THR A 336 -56.84 6.19 -19.97
N THR A 337 -56.93 7.47 -20.32
CA THR A 337 -55.79 8.42 -20.25
C THR A 337 -55.25 8.51 -18.82
N ARG A 338 -56.14 8.63 -17.83
CA ARG A 338 -55.78 8.67 -16.40
C ARG A 338 -55.07 7.41 -15.94
N ARG A 339 -55.55 6.22 -16.33
CA ARG A 339 -54.93 4.95 -15.95
C ARG A 339 -53.55 4.76 -16.58
N ILE A 340 -53.35 5.22 -17.82
CA ILE A 340 -52.05 5.21 -18.50
C ILE A 340 -51.07 6.18 -17.82
N LEU A 341 -51.53 7.39 -17.45
CA LEU A 341 -50.72 8.38 -16.74
C LEU A 341 -50.30 7.90 -15.33
N MET A 342 -51.20 7.26 -14.59
CA MET A 342 -50.87 6.64 -13.29
C MET A 342 -49.86 5.49 -13.43
N LEU A 343 -50.04 4.61 -14.42
CA LEU A 343 -49.08 3.52 -14.71
C LEU A 343 -47.71 4.07 -15.11
N LEU A 344 -47.67 5.19 -15.82
CA LEU A 344 -46.44 5.92 -16.12
C LEU A 344 -45.75 6.40 -14.84
N CYS A 345 -46.47 6.97 -13.88
CA CYS A 345 -45.88 7.40 -12.61
C CYS A 345 -45.30 6.27 -11.77
N ASP A 346 -45.94 5.10 -11.78
CA ASP A 346 -45.51 3.96 -10.98
C ASP A 346 -44.28 3.27 -11.60
N GLU A 347 -44.24 3.13 -12.93
CA GLU A 347 -43.20 2.36 -13.62
C GLU A 347 -42.02 3.22 -14.13
N SER A 348 -42.19 4.54 -14.27
CA SER A 348 -41.13 5.45 -14.77
C SER A 348 -40.37 6.22 -13.69
N GLY A 349 -40.29 5.65 -12.48
CA GLY A 349 -39.45 6.18 -11.38
C GLY A 349 -37.97 6.31 -11.72
N PHE A 350 -37.47 5.56 -12.72
CA PHE A 350 -36.09 5.65 -13.20
C PHE A 350 -35.75 6.97 -13.93
N LEU A 351 -36.77 7.73 -14.37
CA LEU A 351 -36.59 9.03 -15.03
C LEU A 351 -36.50 10.20 -14.04
N ILE A 352 -36.80 9.96 -12.77
CA ILE A 352 -36.89 10.98 -11.73
C ILE A 352 -35.58 10.98 -10.92
N GLU A 353 -35.01 12.17 -10.65
CA GLU A 353 -33.82 12.28 -9.81
C GLU A 353 -34.09 11.79 -8.37
N ASN A 354 -33.18 10.97 -7.82
CA ASN A 354 -33.31 10.39 -6.47
C ASN A 354 -33.55 11.42 -5.35
N LYS A 355 -33.08 12.66 -5.52
CA LYS A 355 -33.34 13.77 -4.57
C LYS A 355 -34.80 14.20 -4.59
N LEU A 356 -35.42 14.23 -5.77
CA LEU A 356 -36.82 14.59 -5.94
C LEU A 356 -37.75 13.50 -5.38
N LEU A 357 -37.38 12.21 -5.54
CA LEU A 357 -38.10 11.10 -4.90
C LEU A 357 -38.12 11.20 -3.36
N SER A 358 -37.04 11.69 -2.74
CA SER A 358 -37.00 11.88 -1.27
C SER A 358 -37.91 13.01 -0.77
N LEU A 359 -38.16 14.02 -1.60
CA LEU A 359 -39.04 15.15 -1.30
C LEU A 359 -40.52 14.85 -1.55
N LEU A 360 -40.82 13.83 -2.36
CA LEU A 360 -42.18 13.42 -2.72
C LEU A 360 -42.83 12.40 -1.77
N LEU A 361 -42.06 11.79 -0.86
CA LEU A 361 -42.57 10.84 0.14
C LEU A 361 -43.60 11.42 1.15
N PRO A 362 -43.55 12.71 1.55
CA PRO A 362 -44.49 13.28 2.51
C PRO A 362 -45.81 13.83 1.91
N LEU A 363 -45.97 13.86 0.57
CA LEU A 363 -47.06 14.56 -0.13
C LEU A 363 -48.27 13.66 -0.42
N GLU A 364 -49.43 14.28 -0.59
CA GLU A 364 -50.68 13.60 -0.95
C GLU A 364 -50.57 12.95 -2.33
N LYS A 365 -51.26 11.81 -2.55
CA LYS A 365 -51.02 10.96 -3.73
C LYS A 365 -51.26 11.71 -5.05
N SER A 366 -52.28 12.56 -5.12
CA SER A 366 -52.62 13.38 -6.29
C SER A 366 -51.52 14.40 -6.64
N GLU A 367 -51.01 15.13 -5.64
CA GLU A 367 -49.92 16.10 -5.80
C GLU A 367 -48.59 15.43 -6.17
N CYS A 368 -48.33 14.26 -5.58
CA CYS A 368 -47.18 13.44 -5.90
C CYS A 368 -47.22 12.96 -7.35
N TYR A 369 -48.38 12.52 -7.85
CA TYR A 369 -48.53 12.11 -9.25
C TYR A 369 -48.34 13.29 -10.22
N LEU A 370 -48.81 14.49 -9.90
CA LEU A 370 -48.65 15.67 -10.75
C LEU A 370 -47.17 16.08 -10.89
N LEU A 371 -46.43 16.16 -9.78
CA LEU A 371 -45.01 16.51 -9.79
C LEU A 371 -44.14 15.42 -10.43
N ARG A 372 -44.53 14.14 -10.28
CA ARG A 372 -43.87 13.04 -10.99
C ARG A 372 -44.12 13.14 -12.49
N LEU A 373 -45.35 13.38 -12.93
CA LEU A 373 -45.68 13.53 -14.35
C LEU A 373 -44.98 14.73 -14.98
N ASP A 374 -44.87 15.87 -14.27
CA ASP A 374 -44.15 17.04 -14.77
C ASP A 374 -42.64 16.73 -14.97
N ALA A 375 -42.04 16.01 -14.01
CA ALA A 375 -40.65 15.55 -14.14
C ALA A 375 -40.48 14.52 -15.28
N ILE A 376 -41.44 13.60 -15.44
CA ILE A 376 -41.44 12.58 -16.50
C ILE A 376 -41.64 13.22 -17.87
N PHE A 377 -42.56 14.18 -18.02
CA PHE A 377 -42.78 14.92 -19.27
C PHE A 377 -41.60 15.81 -19.63
N SER A 378 -40.98 16.44 -18.63
CA SER A 378 -39.70 17.14 -18.82
C SER A 378 -38.58 16.19 -19.29
N ALA A 379 -38.54 14.97 -18.76
CA ALA A 379 -37.57 13.95 -19.17
C ALA A 379 -37.85 13.35 -20.56
N LEU A 380 -39.13 13.25 -20.95
CA LEU A 380 -39.59 12.72 -22.24
C LEU A 380 -39.72 13.80 -23.33
N GLY A 381 -39.65 15.09 -22.98
CA GLY A 381 -39.76 16.23 -23.91
C GLY A 381 -41.18 16.50 -24.41
N ILE A 382 -42.19 16.28 -23.56
CA ILE A 382 -43.61 16.50 -23.87
C ILE A 382 -43.98 17.90 -23.34
N GLU A 383 -44.20 18.86 -24.25
CA GLU A 383 -44.45 20.26 -23.90
C GLU A 383 -45.85 20.76 -24.30
N SER A 384 -46.52 20.07 -25.24
CA SER A 384 -47.80 20.47 -25.83
C SER A 384 -48.89 19.41 -25.58
N GLU A 385 -50.15 19.86 -25.57
CA GLU A 385 -51.35 19.02 -25.48
C GLU A 385 -51.38 17.93 -26.58
N ASP A 386 -50.96 18.30 -27.80
CA ASP A 386 -50.88 17.38 -28.94
C ASP A 386 -49.87 16.25 -28.73
N ASP A 387 -48.78 16.51 -28.01
CA ASP A 387 -47.74 15.50 -27.75
C ASP A 387 -48.18 14.52 -26.66
N LEU A 388 -49.02 14.97 -25.73
CA LEU A 388 -49.69 14.12 -24.76
C LEU A 388 -50.71 13.19 -25.45
N TYR A 389 -51.49 13.70 -26.40
CA TYR A 389 -52.40 12.86 -27.20
C TYR A 389 -51.64 11.83 -28.05
N LYS A 390 -50.50 12.21 -28.65
CA LYS A 390 -49.64 11.26 -29.39
C LYS A 390 -49.10 10.15 -28.50
N LEU A 391 -48.67 10.47 -27.27
CA LEU A 391 -48.21 9.48 -26.29
C LEU A 391 -49.32 8.48 -25.99
N VAL A 392 -50.49 8.95 -25.58
CA VAL A 392 -51.61 8.07 -25.19
C VAL A 392 -52.07 7.21 -26.38
N ASN A 393 -52.15 7.79 -27.57
CA ASN A 393 -52.55 7.06 -28.77
C ASN A 393 -51.49 6.02 -29.18
N PHE A 394 -50.20 6.27 -28.93
CA PHE A 394 -49.13 5.30 -29.16
C PHE A 394 -49.21 4.10 -28.19
N PHE A 395 -49.54 4.35 -26.92
CA PHE A 395 -49.78 3.27 -25.94
C PHE A 395 -50.93 2.36 -26.38
N LEU A 396 -52.01 2.92 -26.93
CA LEU A 396 -53.15 2.15 -27.43
C LEU A 396 -52.82 1.39 -28.73
N LYS A 397 -52.07 2.00 -29.65
CA LYS A 397 -51.65 1.34 -30.90
C LYS A 397 -50.65 0.20 -30.68
N TYR A 398 -49.71 0.36 -29.73
CA TYR A 398 -48.75 -0.70 -29.41
C TYR A 398 -49.43 -1.93 -28.79
N GLN A 399 -50.54 -1.73 -28.07
CA GLN A 399 -51.36 -2.80 -27.51
C GLN A 399 -52.09 -3.63 -28.59
N ALA A 400 -52.47 -3.01 -29.71
CA ALA A 400 -53.14 -3.71 -30.81
C ALA A 400 -52.21 -4.67 -31.59
N HIS A 401 -50.90 -4.42 -31.60
CA HIS A 401 -49.95 -5.16 -32.43
C HIS A 401 -49.18 -6.30 -31.71
N HIS A 402 -49.26 -6.43 -30.38
CA HIS A 402 -48.57 -7.49 -29.63
C HIS A 402 -49.42 -8.11 -28.50
N PRO A 403 -50.18 -9.18 -28.77
CA PRO A 403 -50.74 -10.02 -27.72
C PRO A 403 -49.63 -10.91 -27.13
N SER A 404 -49.55 -10.95 -25.80
CA SER A 404 -48.58 -11.71 -25.01
C SER A 404 -48.52 -13.20 -25.40
N PHE A 405 -47.33 -13.70 -25.77
CA PHE A 405 -47.02 -15.14 -25.71
C PHE A 405 -46.46 -15.46 -24.32
N SER A 406 -47.06 -16.44 -23.64
CA SER A 406 -46.57 -17.03 -22.40
C SER A 406 -46.43 -18.55 -22.58
N GLN A 407 -45.33 -19.10 -22.03
CA GLN A 407 -44.80 -20.48 -22.07
C GLN A 407 -44.07 -20.85 -23.38
N ASP A 408 -42.83 -21.38 -23.38
CA ASP A 408 -42.23 -22.34 -22.45
C ASP A 408 -40.69 -22.21 -22.31
N ARG A 409 -40.17 -22.80 -21.23
CA ARG A 409 -38.74 -22.91 -20.87
C ARG A 409 -38.00 -23.95 -21.73
N THR A 410 -36.68 -23.73 -21.86
CA THR A 410 -35.55 -24.69 -21.70
C THR A 410 -34.66 -24.91 -22.94
N SER A 411 -33.35 -24.80 -22.69
CA SER A 411 -32.19 -25.21 -23.52
C SER A 411 -31.84 -24.21 -24.64
N LEU A 412 -30.60 -23.73 -24.82
CA LEU A 412 -29.28 -24.28 -24.52
C LEU A 412 -28.29 -23.18 -24.14
N VAL A 413 -27.48 -23.47 -23.12
CA VAL A 413 -26.14 -22.91 -22.92
C VAL A 413 -25.24 -23.51 -24.00
N SER A 414 -24.68 -22.69 -24.89
CA SER A 414 -23.34 -22.89 -25.47
C SER A 414 -22.96 -21.74 -26.41
N ALA A 415 -21.68 -21.40 -26.38
CA ALA A 415 -20.93 -20.52 -27.29
C ALA A 415 -20.83 -19.04 -26.88
N LEU A 416 -19.94 -18.83 -25.92
CA LEU A 416 -19.04 -17.68 -25.91
C LEU A 416 -18.10 -17.77 -27.13
N GLU A 417 -17.69 -16.60 -27.62
CA GLU A 417 -16.53 -16.32 -28.48
C GLU A 417 -16.65 -16.59 -30.00
N SER A 418 -16.77 -15.50 -30.75
CA SER A 418 -15.89 -15.21 -31.89
C SER A 418 -15.79 -13.69 -32.08
N ALA A 419 -14.56 -13.20 -31.96
CA ALA A 419 -14.17 -11.83 -32.23
C ALA A 419 -14.08 -11.55 -33.74
N GLU A 420 -14.19 -10.26 -34.08
CA GLU A 420 -13.40 -9.54 -35.10
C GLU A 420 -13.41 -10.04 -36.57
N GLN A 421 -14.02 -9.25 -37.49
CA GLN A 421 -13.33 -8.27 -38.36
C GLN A 421 -14.13 -7.90 -39.64
N LEU A 422 -14.28 -6.57 -39.80
CA LEU A 422 -14.10 -5.72 -40.99
C LEU A 422 -15.01 -5.76 -42.24
N ASP A 423 -15.36 -4.52 -42.59
CA ASP A 423 -15.44 -3.89 -43.93
C ASP A 423 -16.72 -3.88 -44.79
N LEU A 424 -17.34 -2.70 -44.78
CA LEU A 424 -17.58 -1.81 -45.93
C LEU A 424 -17.99 -2.42 -47.28
N LYS A 425 -19.26 -2.20 -47.66
CA LYS A 425 -19.71 -1.52 -48.90
C LYS A 425 -21.23 -1.35 -48.87
N ARG A 426 -21.70 -0.10 -48.88
CA ARG A 426 -22.18 0.65 -50.06
C ARG A 426 -23.55 0.18 -50.56
N GLY A 427 -24.55 1.02 -50.29
CA GLY A 427 -25.57 1.44 -51.25
C GLY A 427 -26.61 0.41 -51.67
N ARG A 428 -27.78 0.49 -51.04
CA ARG A 428 -29.06 0.28 -51.75
C ARG A 428 -30.16 1.06 -51.05
N GLU A 429 -30.46 2.22 -51.62
CA GLU A 429 -31.78 2.85 -51.48
C GLU A 429 -32.79 1.88 -52.09
N GLU A 430 -33.73 1.38 -51.28
CA GLU A 430 -34.99 0.84 -51.76
C GLU A 430 -36.10 1.41 -50.88
N SER A 431 -36.73 2.44 -51.43
CA SER A 431 -38.06 2.93 -51.16
C SER A 431 -39.10 1.81 -51.25
N LEU A 432 -39.81 1.52 -50.15
CA LEU A 432 -41.10 0.83 -50.15
C LEU A 432 -41.94 1.44 -49.02
N VAL A 433 -42.73 2.47 -49.35
CA VAL A 433 -44.17 2.37 -49.65
C VAL A 433 -44.99 2.26 -48.36
N GLU A 434 -45.60 3.40 -48.06
CA GLU A 434 -46.81 3.56 -47.26
C GLU A 434 -47.82 2.46 -47.63
N LYS A 435 -48.22 1.67 -46.63
CA LYS A 435 -49.51 1.00 -46.64
C LYS A 435 -50.15 1.18 -45.28
N GLU A 436 -51.08 2.12 -45.25
CA GLU A 436 -52.23 2.10 -44.37
C GLU A 436 -52.95 0.75 -44.49
N PRO A 437 -53.55 0.27 -43.40
CA PRO A 437 -54.85 -0.35 -43.52
C PRO A 437 -55.87 0.35 -42.63
N GLU A 438 -56.96 0.75 -43.27
CA GLU A 438 -58.20 1.21 -42.65
C GLU A 438 -58.90 0.07 -41.86
N GLU A 439 -59.23 0.41 -40.61
CA GLU A 439 -60.50 0.27 -39.89
C GLU A 439 -61.37 -1.02 -39.83
N LYS A 440 -61.82 -1.24 -38.58
CA LYS A 440 -62.95 -2.03 -38.02
C LYS A 440 -62.57 -3.48 -37.67
N GLU A 441 -62.71 -3.96 -36.42
CA GLU A 441 -63.82 -3.86 -35.46
C GLU A 441 -63.34 -3.89 -33.98
N VAL A 442 -64.13 -3.30 -33.07
CA VAL A 442 -64.11 -3.42 -31.58
C VAL A 442 -65.35 -4.29 -31.24
N PRO A 443 -65.47 -5.14 -30.17
CA PRO A 443 -65.03 -4.97 -28.76
C PRO A 443 -64.57 -6.32 -28.10
N HIS A 444 -63.96 -6.43 -26.92
CA HIS A 444 -64.44 -6.11 -25.57
C HIS A 444 -63.32 -6.37 -24.54
N SER A 445 -63.44 -5.67 -23.41
CA SER A 445 -62.81 -5.91 -22.10
C SER A 445 -61.34 -5.51 -21.94
N ALA A 446 -61.16 -4.58 -20.99
CA ALA A 446 -59.91 -4.17 -20.40
C ALA A 446 -59.02 -5.38 -20.08
N ARG A 447 -57.93 -5.54 -20.83
CA ARG A 447 -56.85 -6.46 -20.46
C ARG A 447 -55.67 -5.63 -20.00
N LEU A 448 -55.31 -5.86 -18.74
CA LEU A 448 -54.27 -5.19 -17.96
C LEU A 448 -53.04 -4.87 -18.81
N ILE A 449 -52.64 -3.59 -18.81
CA ILE A 449 -51.26 -3.23 -19.14
C ILE A 449 -50.40 -3.82 -18.02
N HIS A 450 -49.56 -4.79 -18.35
CA HIS A 450 -48.63 -5.37 -17.39
C HIS A 450 -47.44 -4.41 -17.21
N SER A 451 -47.04 -4.15 -15.95
CA SER A 451 -45.94 -3.25 -15.55
C SER A 451 -44.69 -3.33 -16.45
N ASN A 452 -44.32 -4.56 -16.83
CA ASN A 452 -43.13 -4.83 -17.66
C ASN A 452 -43.19 -4.35 -19.11
N ASP A 453 -44.37 -4.03 -19.66
CA ASP A 453 -44.51 -3.60 -21.06
C ASP A 453 -44.45 -2.08 -21.23
N VAL A 454 -44.65 -1.31 -20.15
CA VAL A 454 -44.55 0.16 -20.14
C VAL A 454 -43.16 0.64 -20.58
N LEU A 455 -42.10 -0.03 -20.13
CA LEU A 455 -40.71 0.28 -20.51
C LEU A 455 -40.44 0.01 -21.99
N LYS A 456 -41.00 -1.05 -22.58
CA LYS A 456 -40.84 -1.38 -24.01
C LYS A 456 -41.56 -0.35 -24.87
N ILE A 457 -42.76 0.05 -24.46
CA ILE A 457 -43.57 1.06 -25.14
C ILE A 457 -42.89 2.43 -25.08
N LEU A 458 -42.39 2.84 -23.92
CA LEU A 458 -41.65 4.09 -23.77
C LEU A 458 -40.36 4.11 -24.58
N LYS A 459 -39.63 3.00 -24.63
CA LYS A 459 -38.44 2.87 -25.48
C LYS A 459 -38.78 3.03 -26.96
N ALA A 460 -39.85 2.38 -27.44
CA ALA A 460 -40.30 2.50 -28.82
C ALA A 460 -40.78 3.93 -29.15
N PHE A 461 -41.48 4.57 -28.22
CA PHE A 461 -41.94 5.95 -28.34
C PHE A 461 -40.76 6.94 -28.43
N VAL A 462 -39.78 6.84 -27.53
CA VAL A 462 -38.58 7.70 -27.53
C VAL A 462 -37.71 7.46 -28.77
N MET A 463 -37.57 6.20 -29.22
CA MET A 463 -36.86 5.88 -30.48
C MET A 463 -37.58 6.45 -31.72
N GLY A 464 -38.92 6.52 -31.70
CA GLY A 464 -39.72 7.15 -32.76
C GLY A 464 -39.65 8.68 -32.76
N LEU A 465 -39.45 9.30 -31.59
CA LEU A 465 -39.47 10.77 -31.45
C LEU A 465 -38.23 11.48 -31.99
N LYS A 466 -37.10 10.79 -32.26
CA LYS A 466 -35.85 11.34 -32.84
C LYS A 466 -35.50 12.78 -32.38
N LYS A 467 -35.74 13.14 -31.12
CA LYS A 467 -35.31 14.43 -30.55
C LYS A 467 -33.99 14.20 -29.80
N PRO A 468 -32.88 14.85 -30.18
CA PRO A 468 -31.62 14.77 -29.43
C PRO A 468 -31.79 15.43 -28.06
N ARG A 469 -31.24 14.79 -27.02
CA ARG A 469 -31.31 15.24 -25.63
C ARG A 469 -30.29 16.36 -25.41
N ASP A 470 -30.72 17.61 -25.41
CA ASP A 470 -29.89 18.72 -24.94
C ASP A 470 -29.73 18.64 -23.41
N SER A 471 -28.48 18.68 -22.95
CA SER A 471 -28.07 18.45 -21.55
C SER A 471 -28.29 19.64 -20.62
N ARG A 472 -29.19 20.57 -20.97
CA ARG A 472 -29.58 21.68 -20.10
C ARG A 472 -31.08 21.87 -20.14
N PRO A 473 -31.77 22.05 -18.99
CA PRO A 473 -33.12 22.56 -19.02
C PRO A 473 -33.07 23.92 -19.74
N PRO A 474 -33.90 24.15 -20.77
CA PRO A 474 -33.99 25.48 -21.37
C PRO A 474 -34.43 26.42 -20.25
N VAL A 475 -33.59 27.42 -19.96
CA VAL A 475 -34.01 28.56 -19.16
C VAL A 475 -35.21 29.15 -19.91
N LYS A 476 -36.41 29.01 -19.33
CA LYS A 476 -37.66 29.59 -19.83
C LYS A 476 -37.49 31.11 -19.92
N LEU A 477 -36.88 31.57 -21.01
CA LEU A 477 -36.97 32.94 -21.47
C LEU A 477 -38.37 33.01 -22.06
N LEU A 478 -39.31 33.43 -21.21
CA LEU A 478 -40.67 33.80 -21.59
C LEU A 478 -40.53 34.97 -22.59
N LYS A 479 -40.30 34.63 -23.85
CA LYS A 479 -40.43 35.56 -24.98
C LYS A 479 -41.86 35.41 -25.47
N ASP A 480 -42.78 35.99 -24.72
CA ASP A 480 -44.05 36.39 -25.31
C ASP A 480 -43.76 37.63 -26.16
N MET A 481 -43.17 37.41 -27.35
CA MET A 481 -43.14 38.45 -28.37
C MET A 481 -44.59 38.73 -28.75
N ARG A 482 -45.08 39.90 -28.34
CA ARG A 482 -46.40 40.40 -28.71
C ARG A 482 -46.60 40.29 -30.23
N ASP A 483 -47.74 39.73 -30.62
CA ASP A 483 -48.14 39.61 -32.02
C ASP A 483 -48.49 40.99 -32.60
N THR A 484 -47.63 41.50 -33.49
CA THR A 484 -47.77 42.81 -34.15
C THR A 484 -48.60 42.76 -35.43
N SER A 485 -49.05 41.57 -35.86
CA SER A 485 -49.71 41.39 -37.15
C SER A 485 -50.98 42.24 -37.31
N LYS A 486 -51.76 42.39 -36.24
CA LYS A 486 -53.05 43.11 -36.24
C LYS A 486 -52.94 44.62 -36.01
N ASP A 487 -51.77 45.12 -35.63
CA ASP A 487 -51.58 46.55 -35.34
C ASP A 487 -51.71 47.40 -36.61
N SER A 488 -51.15 46.91 -37.72
CA SER A 488 -51.25 47.63 -39.00
C SER A 488 -52.69 47.74 -39.48
N GLU A 489 -53.48 46.69 -39.30
CA GLU A 489 -54.90 46.67 -39.66
C GLU A 489 -55.71 47.63 -38.78
N TYR A 490 -55.42 47.67 -37.48
CA TYR A 490 -56.06 48.58 -36.52
C TYR A 490 -55.84 50.06 -36.88
N TRP A 491 -54.59 50.46 -37.10
CA TRP A 491 -54.28 51.85 -37.45
C TRP A 491 -54.78 52.24 -38.83
N LYS A 492 -54.76 51.32 -39.81
CA LYS A 492 -55.39 51.56 -41.12
C LYS A 492 -56.89 51.76 -40.99
N ALA A 493 -57.57 50.95 -40.17
CA ALA A 493 -59.00 51.08 -39.93
C ALA A 493 -59.37 52.44 -39.30
N LEU A 494 -58.57 52.91 -38.31
CA LEU A 494 -58.72 54.25 -37.72
C LEU A 494 -58.53 55.38 -38.75
N ALA A 495 -57.62 55.24 -39.71
CA ALA A 495 -57.41 56.24 -40.75
C ALA A 495 -58.52 56.25 -41.82
N THR A 496 -59.15 55.11 -42.10
CA THR A 496 -60.22 54.97 -43.11
C THR A 496 -61.62 55.19 -42.57
N VAL A 497 -61.75 55.80 -41.39
CA VAL A 497 -63.05 56.06 -40.74
C VAL A 497 -63.98 56.91 -41.63
N ILE A 498 -63.41 57.89 -42.33
CA ILE A 498 -64.12 58.63 -43.37
C ILE A 498 -63.77 57.98 -44.71
N SER A 499 -64.78 57.44 -45.38
CA SER A 499 -64.60 56.79 -46.66
C SER A 499 -64.03 57.74 -47.72
N PRO A 500 -63.25 57.26 -48.70
CA PRO A 500 -62.80 58.10 -49.82
C PRO A 500 -63.99 58.65 -50.62
N THR A 501 -65.13 57.95 -50.63
CA THR A 501 -66.37 58.43 -51.23
C THR A 501 -66.93 59.67 -50.53
N THR A 502 -66.88 59.74 -49.20
CA THR A 502 -67.29 60.93 -48.43
C THR A 502 -66.30 62.08 -48.60
N GLN A 503 -65.00 61.81 -48.70
CA GLN A 503 -64.00 62.85 -48.99
C GLN A 503 -64.21 63.47 -50.39
N ASN A 504 -64.42 62.64 -51.41
CA ASN A 504 -64.74 63.14 -52.76
C ASN A 504 -66.03 63.98 -52.79
N LEU A 505 -67.01 63.62 -51.95
CA LEU A 505 -68.23 64.41 -51.78
C LEU A 505 -67.90 65.78 -51.16
N TRP A 506 -67.05 65.82 -50.13
CA TRP A 506 -66.62 67.08 -49.51
C TRP A 506 -65.85 67.97 -50.50
N ASP A 507 -64.92 67.42 -51.29
CA ASP A 507 -64.18 68.17 -52.31
C ASP A 507 -65.10 68.72 -53.41
N GLY A 508 -66.05 67.88 -53.86
CA GLY A 508 -67.08 68.30 -54.81
C GLY A 508 -67.96 69.43 -54.25
N LEU A 509 -68.36 69.32 -52.98
CA LEU A 509 -69.14 70.35 -52.29
C LEU A 509 -68.32 71.63 -52.08
N TYR A 510 -67.05 71.53 -51.71
CA TYR A 510 -66.15 72.67 -51.53
C TYR A 510 -65.97 73.44 -52.85
N THR A 511 -65.66 72.75 -53.94
CA THR A 511 -65.52 73.39 -55.27
C THR A 511 -66.84 74.01 -55.76
N ALA A 512 -67.99 73.39 -55.45
CA ALA A 512 -69.30 73.96 -55.74
C ALA A 512 -69.57 75.23 -54.91
N LEU A 513 -69.24 75.23 -53.62
CA LEU A 513 -69.37 76.39 -52.74
C LEU A 513 -68.42 77.54 -53.13
N GLU A 514 -67.19 77.26 -53.56
CA GLU A 514 -66.28 78.28 -54.07
C GLU A 514 -66.84 78.97 -55.33
N LYS A 515 -67.35 78.18 -56.29
CA LYS A 515 -68.00 78.73 -57.48
C LYS A 515 -69.24 79.55 -57.11
N TYR A 516 -70.04 79.05 -56.18
CA TYR A 516 -71.22 79.76 -55.68
C TYR A 516 -70.84 81.07 -55.00
N HIS A 517 -69.78 81.09 -54.17
CA HIS A 517 -69.26 82.29 -53.54
C HIS A 517 -68.74 83.30 -54.57
N LEU A 518 -68.04 82.84 -55.62
CA LEU A 518 -67.60 83.70 -56.71
C LEU A 518 -68.79 84.36 -57.42
N ILE A 519 -69.83 83.59 -57.75
CA ILE A 519 -71.06 84.11 -58.36
C ILE A 519 -71.74 85.11 -57.43
N LEU A 520 -71.84 84.81 -56.13
CA LEU A 520 -72.41 85.74 -55.14
C LEU A 520 -71.61 87.04 -55.05
N THR A 521 -70.29 86.95 -55.10
CA THR A 521 -69.40 88.13 -55.04
C THR A 521 -69.52 88.96 -56.32
N GLN A 522 -69.60 88.31 -57.48
CA GLN A 522 -69.87 88.97 -58.76
C GLN A 522 -71.25 89.63 -58.75
N ARG A 523 -72.28 88.94 -58.25
CA ARG A 523 -73.63 89.49 -58.09
C ARG A 523 -73.63 90.69 -57.15
N ALA A 524 -72.88 90.64 -56.04
CA ALA A 524 -72.75 91.78 -55.12
C ALA A 524 -72.08 92.99 -55.80
N LYS A 525 -71.02 92.77 -56.60
CA LYS A 525 -70.39 93.84 -57.40
C LYS A 525 -71.36 94.43 -58.43
N LEU A 526 -72.06 93.58 -59.18
CA LEU A 526 -73.07 94.00 -60.15
C LEU A 526 -74.23 94.75 -59.48
N LEU A 527 -74.64 94.38 -58.27
CA LEU A 527 -75.65 95.14 -57.52
C LEU A 527 -75.14 96.53 -57.13
N ILE A 528 -73.87 96.65 -56.71
CA ILE A 528 -73.26 97.95 -56.42
C ILE A 528 -73.14 98.79 -57.69
N GLU A 529 -72.67 98.22 -58.79
CA GLU A 529 -72.59 98.88 -60.10
C GLU A 529 -73.97 99.29 -60.62
N ASN A 530 -74.99 98.45 -60.46
CA ASN A 530 -76.35 98.81 -60.85
C ASN A 530 -76.90 99.94 -59.98
N SER A 531 -76.62 99.93 -58.67
CA SER A 531 -77.01 101.03 -57.78
C SER A 531 -76.30 102.36 -58.11
N SER A 532 -75.02 102.31 -58.52
CA SER A 532 -74.29 103.51 -58.93
C SER A 532 -74.74 104.02 -60.30
N LEU A 533 -75.06 103.14 -61.24
CA LEU A 533 -75.67 103.49 -62.52
C LEU A 533 -77.07 104.07 -62.34
N GLU A 534 -77.88 103.51 -61.44
CA GLU A 534 -79.18 104.08 -61.06
C GLU A 534 -79.00 105.49 -60.50
N GLN A 535 -78.05 105.71 -59.59
CA GLN A 535 -77.72 107.05 -59.08
C GLN A 535 -77.29 108.01 -60.20
N GLN A 536 -76.35 107.63 -61.07
CA GLN A 536 -75.93 108.45 -62.20
C GLN A 536 -77.07 108.77 -63.17
N ASN A 537 -77.95 107.80 -63.42
CA ASN A 537 -79.12 108.00 -64.29
C ASN A 537 -80.11 109.00 -63.64
N THR A 538 -80.32 108.91 -62.32
CA THR A 538 -81.12 109.92 -61.60
C THR A 538 -80.47 111.31 -61.63
N GLU A 539 -79.14 111.42 -61.48
CA GLU A 539 -78.43 112.69 -61.60
C GLU A 539 -78.52 113.28 -63.01
N LEU A 540 -78.34 112.46 -64.06
CA LEU A 540 -78.49 112.87 -65.45
C LEU A 540 -79.93 113.31 -65.76
N GLN A 541 -80.93 112.61 -65.22
CA GLN A 541 -82.34 113.03 -65.33
C GLN A 541 -82.56 114.40 -64.67
N MET A 542 -82.02 114.62 -63.46
CA MET A 542 -82.08 115.90 -62.76
C MET A 542 -81.38 117.02 -63.53
N LEU A 543 -80.21 116.75 -64.10
CA LEU A 543 -79.39 117.73 -64.82
C LEU A 543 -80.01 118.07 -66.19
N LEU A 544 -80.61 117.08 -66.87
CA LEU A 544 -81.45 117.30 -68.05
C LEU A 544 -82.65 118.18 -67.69
N GLN A 545 -83.32 117.91 -66.57
CA GLN A 545 -84.45 118.73 -66.10
C GLN A 545 -84.01 120.18 -65.82
N GLN A 546 -82.85 120.37 -65.19
CA GLN A 546 -82.26 121.70 -64.98
C GLN A 546 -81.93 122.42 -66.29
N TYR A 547 -81.42 121.72 -67.30
CA TYR A 547 -81.19 122.32 -68.63
C TYR A 547 -82.49 122.65 -69.35
N LEU A 548 -83.53 121.82 -69.21
CA LEU A 548 -84.86 122.11 -69.78
C LEU A 548 -85.49 123.36 -69.14
N ASP A 549 -85.29 123.56 -67.84
CA ASP A 549 -85.86 124.69 -67.06
C ASP A 549 -84.99 125.96 -67.08
N SER A 550 -83.84 125.95 -67.76
CA SER A 550 -82.94 127.11 -67.83
C SER A 550 -83.58 128.29 -68.61
N LYS A 551 -83.46 129.50 -68.06
CA LYS A 551 -84.03 130.74 -68.63
C LYS A 551 -83.62 131.03 -70.07
N ILE A 552 -82.44 130.57 -70.49
CA ILE A 552 -81.95 130.69 -71.87
C ILE A 552 -82.90 130.00 -72.85
N ASN A 553 -83.57 128.90 -72.46
CA ASN A 553 -84.52 128.21 -73.33
C ASN A 553 -85.76 129.05 -73.65
N SER A 554 -86.15 129.98 -72.75
CA SER A 554 -87.24 130.93 -72.99
C SER A 554 -86.80 132.22 -73.70
N GLU A 555 -85.50 132.50 -73.77
CA GLU A 555 -84.94 133.71 -74.41
C GLU A 555 -84.58 133.51 -75.89
N LEU A 556 -84.49 132.26 -76.36
CA LEU A 556 -84.22 131.93 -77.76
C LEU A 556 -85.48 132.02 -78.62
N GLN A 557 -85.36 132.60 -79.82
CA GLN A 557 -86.48 132.72 -80.79
C GLN A 557 -87.08 131.36 -81.20
N VAL A 558 -86.31 130.27 -81.06
CA VAL A 558 -86.80 128.89 -81.13
C VAL A 558 -86.25 128.14 -79.92
N PRO A 559 -87.09 127.71 -78.95
CA PRO A 559 -86.63 126.92 -77.81
C PRO A 559 -86.03 125.59 -78.28
N PRO A 560 -84.89 125.12 -77.73
CA PRO A 560 -84.31 123.82 -78.09
C PRO A 560 -85.24 122.64 -77.79
N THR A 561 -86.22 122.80 -76.88
CA THR A 561 -87.34 121.86 -76.65
C THR A 561 -88.29 121.69 -77.85
N GLN A 562 -88.33 122.63 -78.80
CA GLN A 562 -89.10 122.50 -80.05
C GLN A 562 -88.28 121.85 -81.18
N VAL A 563 -86.95 121.92 -81.11
CA VAL A 563 -86.01 121.31 -82.08
C VAL A 563 -85.74 119.84 -81.71
N PHE A 564 -85.54 119.56 -80.43
CA PHE A 564 -85.47 118.20 -79.88
C PHE A 564 -86.83 117.83 -79.30
N ARG A 565 -87.72 117.24 -80.11
CA ARG A 565 -88.89 116.52 -79.56
C ARG A 565 -88.36 115.36 -78.72
N ILE A 566 -88.21 115.58 -77.41
CA ILE A 566 -87.95 114.51 -76.46
C ILE A 566 -89.20 113.64 -76.47
N PRO A 567 -89.11 112.37 -76.90
CA PRO A 567 -90.23 111.45 -76.72
C PRO A 567 -90.41 111.27 -75.22
N THR A 568 -91.48 111.83 -74.65
CA THR A 568 -91.95 111.42 -73.33
C THR A 568 -92.29 109.94 -73.43
N LYS A 569 -91.40 109.08 -72.92
CA LYS A 569 -91.75 107.68 -72.70
C LYS A 569 -92.94 107.69 -71.73
N SER A 570 -94.08 107.31 -72.27
CA SER A 570 -95.27 106.94 -71.52
C SER A 570 -94.87 105.98 -70.41
N ASN A 571 -95.20 106.33 -69.17
CA ASN A 571 -95.34 105.36 -68.10
C ASN A 571 -96.34 104.30 -68.58
N GLN A 572 -95.84 103.11 -68.91
CA GLN A 572 -96.64 101.91 -68.84
C GLN A 572 -96.30 101.27 -67.49
N THR A 573 -97.36 101.18 -66.68
CA THR A 573 -97.52 100.42 -65.44
C THR A 573 -96.75 99.12 -65.38
#